data_AF-A0A2R8A6S7-F1
#
_entry.id   AF-A0A2R8A6S7-F1
#
_cell.length_a   1.000
_cell.length_b   1.000
_cell.length_c   1.000
_cell.angle_alpha   90.00
_cell.angle_beta   90.00
_cell.angle_gamma   90.00
#
_symmetry.space_group_name_H-M   'P 1'
#
loop_
_entity.id
_entity.type
_entity.pdbx_description
1 polymer ?
#
loop_
_entity_poly.entity_id
_entity_poly.type
_entity_poly.pdbx_seq_one_letter_code
_entity_poly.pdbx_strand_id
1 'polypeptide(L)'
;MSRPIALEIMPEHVVDTLRSSMSDDEIATFFERFVAHARVTTTKITAAHEDRDARTMARHAHGLIGSAAMLGLTEIASLARTLEIEAETIVQADLDDTLSEAVAELEAALSEAE
;
A
#
# COMPACT_ATOMS: atom_id res chain seq x y z
N MET A 1 -10.53 -20.72 -27.51
CA MET A 1 -10.73 -20.07 -26.19
C MET A 1 -10.28 -18.63 -26.33
N SER A 2 -11.06 -17.67 -25.82
CA SER A 2 -10.67 -16.26 -25.84
C SER A 2 -9.49 -16.03 -24.90
N ARG A 3 -8.56 -15.16 -25.27
CA ARG A 3 -7.39 -14.82 -24.44
C ARG A 3 -7.88 -14.20 -23.12
N PRO A 4 -7.35 -14.61 -21.95
CA PRO A 4 -7.71 -14.00 -20.67
C PRO A 4 -7.38 -12.50 -20.67
N ILE A 5 -8.32 -11.66 -20.23
CA ILE A 5 -8.16 -10.18 -20.13
C ILE A 5 -6.91 -9.80 -19.32
N ALA A 6 -6.55 -10.60 -18.32
CA ALA A 6 -5.31 -10.45 -17.54
C ALA A 6 -4.06 -10.28 -18.42
N LEU A 7 -3.98 -11.04 -19.52
CA LEU A 7 -2.85 -11.05 -20.44
C LEU A 7 -2.83 -9.86 -21.42
N GLU A 8 -3.89 -9.04 -21.42
CA GLU A 8 -4.01 -7.83 -22.23
C GLU A 8 -3.58 -6.58 -21.45
N ILE A 9 -3.63 -6.64 -20.12
CA ILE A 9 -3.35 -5.50 -19.22
C ILE A 9 -1.89 -5.50 -18.77
N MET A 10 -1.29 -6.69 -18.61
CA MET A 10 0.12 -6.80 -18.21
C MET A 10 1.06 -6.49 -19.39
N PRO A 11 2.21 -5.83 -19.15
CA PRO A 11 3.22 -5.63 -20.18
C PRO A 11 3.68 -6.96 -20.80
N GLU A 12 3.94 -6.97 -22.11
CA GLU A 12 4.29 -8.19 -22.85
C GLU A 12 5.47 -8.94 -22.23
N HIS A 13 6.53 -8.23 -21.83
CA HIS A 13 7.70 -8.83 -21.18
C HIS A 13 7.38 -9.51 -19.83
N VAL A 14 6.39 -9.01 -19.08
CA VAL A 14 5.92 -9.64 -17.84
C VAL A 14 5.15 -10.92 -18.19
N VAL A 15 4.27 -10.85 -19.19
CA VAL A 15 3.53 -12.01 -19.68
C VAL A 15 4.49 -13.10 -20.18
N ASP A 16 5.52 -12.74 -20.95
CA ASP A 16 6.53 -13.67 -21.44
C ASP A 16 7.32 -14.31 -20.29
N THR A 17 7.68 -13.52 -19.29
CA THR A 17 8.35 -14.00 -18.08
C THR A 17 7.48 -15.03 -17.35
N LEU A 18 6.19 -14.73 -17.15
CA LEU A 18 5.26 -15.66 -16.49
C LEU A 18 5.06 -16.94 -17.31
N ARG A 19 4.93 -16.80 -18.64
CA ARG A 19 4.80 -17.93 -19.58
C ARG A 19 6.00 -18.86 -19.62
N SER A 20 7.17 -18.40 -19.20
CA SER A 20 8.33 -19.28 -19.04
C SER A 20 8.16 -20.34 -17.94
N SER A 21 7.17 -20.16 -17.07
CA SER A 21 6.95 -20.98 -15.87
C SER A 21 5.51 -21.47 -15.66
N MET A 22 4.53 -20.86 -16.32
CA MET A 22 3.10 -21.08 -16.10
C MET A 22 2.36 -21.10 -17.44
N SER A 23 1.30 -21.91 -17.53
CA SER A 23 0.34 -21.87 -18.64
C SER A 23 -0.54 -20.61 -18.60
N ASP A 24 -1.15 -20.24 -19.72
CA ASP A 24 -2.05 -19.07 -19.80
C ASP A 24 -3.22 -19.15 -18.79
N ASP A 25 -3.74 -20.35 -18.52
CA ASP A 25 -4.81 -20.58 -17.53
C ASP A 25 -4.33 -20.36 -16.08
N GLU A 26 -3.09 -20.79 -15.79
CA GLU A 26 -2.46 -20.55 -14.48
C GLU A 26 -2.15 -19.07 -14.29
N ILE A 27 -1.72 -18.36 -15.34
CA ILE A 27 -1.48 -16.91 -15.29
C ILE A 27 -2.80 -16.16 -15.07
N ALA A 28 -3.88 -16.56 -15.74
CA ALA A 28 -5.20 -16.00 -15.50
C ALA A 28 -5.64 -16.19 -14.04
N THR A 29 -5.51 -17.41 -13.51
CA THR A 29 -5.84 -17.74 -12.11
C THR A 29 -4.96 -16.94 -11.13
N PHE A 30 -3.68 -16.80 -11.43
CA PHE A 30 -2.75 -16.00 -10.63
C PHE A 30 -3.18 -14.52 -10.60
N PHE A 31 -3.54 -13.96 -11.75
CA PHE A 31 -4.00 -12.58 -11.83
C PHE A 31 -5.32 -12.37 -11.11
N GLU A 32 -6.27 -13.31 -11.19
CA GLU A 32 -7.50 -13.28 -10.40
C GLU A 32 -7.23 -13.24 -8.90
N ARG A 33 -6.26 -14.04 -8.42
CA ARG A 33 -5.82 -14.00 -7.02
C ARG A 33 -5.20 -12.66 -6.65
N PHE A 34 -4.40 -12.06 -7.53
CA PHE A 34 -3.89 -10.71 -7.34
C PHE A 34 -5.03 -9.69 -7.22
N VAL A 35 -6.02 -9.71 -8.11
CA VAL A 35 -7.18 -8.79 -8.07
C VAL A 35 -7.97 -8.96 -6.77
N ALA A 36 -8.21 -10.20 -6.35
CA ALA A 36 -8.87 -10.48 -5.07
C ALA A 36 -8.07 -9.92 -3.88
N HIS A 37 -6.75 -10.13 -3.87
CA HIS A 37 -5.86 -9.59 -2.85
C HIS A 37 -5.85 -8.05 -2.84
N ALA A 38 -5.79 -7.42 -4.01
CA ALA A 38 -5.82 -5.97 -4.15
C ALA A 38 -7.13 -5.39 -3.59
N ARG A 39 -8.28 -5.99 -3.91
CA ARG A 39 -9.59 -5.57 -3.37
C ARG A 39 -9.67 -5.67 -1.85
N VAL A 40 -9.19 -6.78 -1.28
CA VAL A 40 -9.12 -6.96 0.18
C VAL A 40 -8.20 -5.90 0.81
N THR A 41 -7.07 -5.61 0.17
CA THR A 41 -6.12 -4.60 0.63
C THR A 41 -6.74 -3.21 0.60
N THR A 42 -7.42 -2.83 -0.48
CA THR A 42 -8.16 -1.57 -0.57
C THR A 42 -9.23 -1.46 0.52
N THR A 43 -9.93 -2.55 0.84
CA THR A 43 -10.92 -2.56 1.94
C THR A 43 -10.26 -2.29 3.30
N LYS A 44 -9.08 -2.88 3.56
CA LYS A 44 -8.32 -2.62 4.79
C LYS A 44 -7.80 -1.19 4.88
N ILE A 45 -7.40 -0.62 3.75
CA ILE A 45 -7.01 0.79 3.64
C ILE A 45 -8.21 1.69 3.99
N THR A 46 -9.39 1.42 3.44
CA THR A 46 -10.61 2.18 3.74
C THR A 46 -10.97 2.09 5.22
N ALA A 47 -10.94 0.90 5.81
CA ALA A 47 -11.20 0.73 7.24
C ALA A 47 -10.19 1.51 8.11
N ALA A 48 -8.89 1.42 7.80
CA ALA A 48 -7.87 2.17 8.52
C ALA A 48 -8.06 3.70 8.38
N HIS A 49 -8.51 4.17 7.22
CA HIS A 49 -8.88 5.57 7.02
C HIS A 49 -10.08 5.98 7.88
N GLU A 50 -11.13 5.17 7.96
CA GLU A 50 -12.29 5.41 8.84
C GLU A 50 -11.89 5.47 10.32
N ASP A 51 -10.94 4.62 10.72
CA ASP A 51 -10.38 4.58 12.08
C ASP A 51 -9.31 5.66 12.34
N ARG A 52 -8.98 6.48 11.32
CA ARG A 52 -7.87 7.47 11.35
C ARG A 52 -6.50 6.87 11.70
N ASP A 53 -6.29 5.59 11.40
CA ASP A 53 -5.02 4.89 11.59
C ASP A 53 -4.13 5.02 10.34
N ALA A 54 -3.50 6.19 10.21
CA ALA A 54 -2.61 6.51 9.09
C ALA A 54 -1.41 5.53 8.98
N ARG A 55 -0.92 5.00 10.11
CA ARG A 55 0.17 4.03 10.11
C ARG A 55 -0.25 2.72 9.45
N THR A 56 -1.44 2.22 9.77
CA THR A 56 -1.98 1.02 9.12
C THR A 56 -2.31 1.25 7.65
N MET A 57 -2.81 2.44 7.28
CA MET A 57 -2.99 2.83 5.88
C MET A 57 -1.69 2.73 5.08
N ALA A 58 -0.61 3.37 5.55
CA ALA A 58 0.69 3.38 4.89
C ALA A 58 1.22 1.95 4.67
N ARG A 59 1.15 1.11 5.72
CA ARG A 59 1.58 -0.29 5.65
C ARG A 59 0.82 -1.10 4.59
N HIS A 60 -0.50 -0.94 4.50
CA HIS A 60 -1.30 -1.67 3.51
C HIS A 60 -1.07 -1.15 2.09
N ALA A 61 -0.91 0.17 1.93
CA ALA A 61 -0.53 0.79 0.67
C ALA A 61 0.83 0.24 0.17
N HIS A 62 1.84 0.18 1.04
CA HIS A 62 3.16 -0.37 0.73
C HIS A 62 3.11 -1.79 0.14
N GLY A 63 2.33 -2.68 0.77
CA GLY A 63 2.16 -4.06 0.29
C GLY A 63 1.52 -4.15 -1.11
N LEU A 64 0.63 -3.22 -1.43
CA LEU A 64 -0.01 -3.14 -2.74
C LEU A 64 0.96 -2.64 -3.82
N ILE A 65 1.87 -1.72 -3.50
CA ILE A 65 2.92 -1.24 -4.42
C ILE A 65 3.76 -2.41 -4.93
N GLY A 66 4.30 -3.22 -4.01
CA GLY A 66 5.16 -4.35 -4.37
C GLY A 66 4.42 -5.37 -5.26
N SER A 67 3.18 -5.70 -4.89
CA SER A 67 2.36 -6.65 -5.63
C SER A 67 2.02 -6.16 -7.04
N ALA A 68 1.66 -4.88 -7.19
CA ALA A 68 1.32 -4.27 -8.47
C ALA A 68 2.55 -4.06 -9.37
N ALA A 69 3.68 -3.64 -8.79
CA ALA A 69 4.93 -3.41 -9.52
C ALA A 69 5.48 -4.70 -10.14
N MET A 70 5.39 -5.83 -9.43
CA MET A 70 5.81 -7.14 -9.97
C MET A 70 5.04 -7.55 -11.24
N LEU A 71 3.81 -7.07 -11.40
CA LEU A 71 2.96 -7.35 -12.57
C LEU A 71 3.00 -6.26 -13.64
N GLY A 72 3.85 -5.25 -13.46
CA GLY A 72 3.95 -4.12 -14.36
C GLY A 72 2.69 -3.23 -14.35
N LEU A 73 1.86 -3.32 -13.31
CA LEU A 73 0.65 -2.50 -13.13
C LEU A 73 1.04 -1.13 -12.55
N THR A 74 1.76 -0.36 -13.35
CA THR A 74 2.44 0.88 -12.93
C THR A 74 1.49 1.94 -12.38
N GLU A 75 0.29 2.07 -12.95
CA GLU A 75 -0.73 3.00 -12.47
C GLU A 75 -1.20 2.65 -11.05
N ILE A 76 -1.51 1.37 -10.79
CA ILE A 76 -1.91 0.90 -9.45
C ILE A 76 -0.77 1.10 -8.45
N ALA A 77 0.45 0.75 -8.84
CA ALA A 77 1.63 0.94 -8.00
C ALA A 77 1.86 2.43 -7.67
N SER A 78 1.62 3.32 -8.64
CA SER A 78 1.74 4.77 -8.44
C SER A 78 0.69 5.30 -7.48
N LEU A 79 -0.58 4.91 -7.64
CA LEU A 79 -1.65 5.33 -6.74
C LEU A 79 -1.42 4.84 -5.31
N ALA A 80 -0.99 3.59 -5.14
CA ALA A 80 -0.65 3.05 -3.83
C ALA A 80 0.53 3.79 -3.19
N ARG A 81 1.52 4.22 -3.98
CA ARG A 81 2.65 5.02 -3.50
C ARG A 81 2.25 6.42 -3.06
N THR A 82 1.39 7.10 -3.81
CA THR A 82 0.85 8.40 -3.39
C THR A 82 0.16 8.28 -2.04
N LEU A 83 -0.69 7.26 -1.88
CA LEU A 83 -1.39 7.02 -0.63
C LEU A 83 -0.44 6.70 0.54
N GLU A 84 0.60 5.90 0.31
CA GLU A 84 1.63 5.62 1.32
C GLU A 84 2.29 6.92 1.81
N ILE A 85 2.75 7.77 0.89
CA ILE A 85 3.43 9.03 1.21
C ILE A 85 2.51 9.98 1.99
N GLU A 86 1.25 10.11 1.57
CA GLU A 86 0.27 10.96 2.27
C GLU A 86 0.01 10.45 3.69
N ALA A 87 -0.15 9.14 3.87
CA ALA A 87 -0.35 8.54 5.17
C ALA A 87 0.89 8.67 6.08
N GLU A 88 2.10 8.49 5.54
CA GLU A 88 3.35 8.71 6.28
C GLU A 88 3.52 10.16 6.72
N THR A 89 3.12 11.12 5.89
CA THR A 89 3.13 12.55 6.22
C THR A 89 2.23 12.84 7.42
N ILE A 90 1.04 12.23 7.47
CA ILE A 90 0.12 12.35 8.60
C ILE A 90 0.73 11.75 9.87
N VAL A 91 1.35 10.56 9.77
CA VAL A 91 2.01 9.90 10.91
C VAL A 91 3.15 10.76 11.47
N GLN A 92 3.93 11.41 10.61
CA GLN A 92 5.03 12.28 11.04
C GLN A 92 4.50 13.51 11.78
N ALA A 93 3.46 14.17 11.25
CA ALA A 93 2.85 15.32 11.90
C ALA A 93 2.29 14.98 13.29
N ASP A 94 1.59 13.85 13.43
CA ASP A 94 1.06 13.38 14.71
C ASP A 94 2.16 13.06 15.75
N LEU A 95 3.29 12.49 15.30
CA LEU A 95 4.46 12.28 16.14
C LEU A 95 5.09 13.60 16.60
N ASP A 96 5.24 14.56 15.70
CA ASP A 96 5.86 15.85 16.00
C ASP A 96 5.02 16.63 17.04
N ASP A 97 3.70 16.62 16.89
CA ASP A 97 2.77 17.22 17.87
C ASP A 97 2.89 16.54 19.24
N THR A 98 2.87 15.19 19.28
CA THR A 98 3.00 14.40 20.52
C THR A 98 4.34 14.67 21.23
N LEU A 99 5.44 14.78 20.48
CA LEU A 99 6.75 15.07 21.04
C LEU A 99 6.82 16.50 21.59
N SER A 100 6.22 17.47 20.89
CA SER A 100 6.17 18.86 21.35
C SER A 100 5.40 18.97 22.67
N GLU A 101 4.25 18.29 22.80
CA GLU A 101 3.48 18.25 24.05
C GLU A 101 4.28 17.62 25.19
N ALA A 102 4.91 16.47 24.97
CA ALA A 102 5.72 15.79 25.98
C ALA A 102 6.93 16.63 26.45
N VAL A 103 7.55 17.38 25.53
CA VAL A 103 8.64 18.31 25.89
C VAL A 103 8.13 19.45 26.76
N ALA A 104 6.99 20.05 26.40
CA ALA A 104 6.39 21.12 27.19
C ALA A 104 5.98 20.65 28.61
N GLU A 105 5.43 19.44 28.72
CA GLU A 105 5.12 18.82 30.01
C GLU A 105 6.38 18.59 30.86
N LEU A 106 7.45 18.11 30.23
CA LEU A 106 8.74 17.92 30.90
C LEU A 106 9.31 19.25 31.42
N GLU A 107 9.27 20.31 30.62
CA GLU A 107 9.75 21.65 31.02
C GLU A 107 8.94 22.25 32.18
N ALA A 108 7.62 22.07 32.17
CA ALA A 108 6.76 22.50 33.27
C ALA A 108 7.09 21.77 34.57
N ALA A 109 7.23 20.44 34.52
CA ALA A 109 7.58 19.63 35.68
C ALA A 109 8.96 19.98 36.27
N LEU A 110 9.94 20.31 35.41
CA LEU A 110 11.26 20.77 35.84
C LEU A 110 11.19 22.14 36.53
N SER A 111 10.36 23.06 36.01
CA SER A 111 10.19 24.40 36.59
C SER A 111 9.52 24.38 37.96
N GLU A 112 8.63 23.42 38.23
CA GLU A 112 8.00 23.23 39.55
C GLU A 112 8.93 22.61 40.60
N ALA A 113 10.05 22.00 40.17
CA ALA A 113 11.02 21.37 41.05
C ALA A 113 12.13 22.34 41.54
N GLU A 114 12.17 23.57 41.01
CA GLU A 114 13.07 24.66 41.41
C GLU A 114 12.47 25.55 42.51
#